data_AF-A0A089KII0-F1
#
_entry.id   AF-A0A089KII0-F1
#
_cell.length_a   1.000
_cell.length_b   1.000
_cell.length_c   1.000
_cell.angle_alpha   90.00
_cell.angle_beta   90.00
_cell.angle_gamma   90.00
#
_symmetry.space_group_name_H-M   'P 1'
#
loop_
_entity.id
_entity.type
_entity.pdbx_description
1 polymer ?
#
loop_
_entity_poly.entity_id
_entity_poly.type
_entity_poly.pdbx_seq_one_letter_code
_entity_poly.pdbx_strand_id
1 'polypeptide(L)' 'MISKDPVYHILKLLQEQGAPNFRQTGMDERDLAVALKHIVEAGYIDSSGSGVTQAGLDYITGYERRSNDSRD' A
#
# COMPACT_ATOMS: atom_id res chain seq x y z
N MET A 1 0.30 3.96 18.96
CA MET A 1 0.73 4.34 17.60
C MET A 1 0.12 3.33 16.65
N ILE A 2 -0.70 3.77 15.71
CA ILE A 2 -1.26 2.86 14.70
C ILE A 2 -0.07 2.40 13.86
N SER A 3 0.39 1.17 14.07
CA SER A 3 1.23 0.45 13.11
C SER A 3 0.40 0.29 11.85
N LYS A 4 0.34 1.35 11.03
CA LYS A 4 -0.36 1.34 9.76
C LYS A 4 0.32 0.27 8.92
N ASP A 5 -0.50 -0.63 8.39
CA ASP A 5 -0.01 -1.73 7.58
C ASP A 5 0.84 -1.16 6.42
N PRO A 6 2.08 -1.66 6.23
CA PRO A 6 2.98 -1.12 5.21
C PRO A 6 2.42 -1.29 3.80
N VAL A 7 1.66 -2.35 3.53
CA VAL A 7 0.99 -2.59 2.26
C VAL A 7 -0.09 -1.55 2.03
N TYR A 8 -0.93 -1.30 3.03
CA TYR A 8 -1.93 -0.23 2.95
C TYR A 8 -1.30 1.14 2.63
N HIS A 9 -0.23 1.49 3.34
CA HIS A 9 0.43 2.80 3.17
C HIS A 9 1.03 2.96 1.77
N ILE A 10 1.68 1.91 1.25
CA ILE A 10 2.24 1.90 -0.11
C ILE A 10 1.15 2.01 -1.18
N LEU A 11 0.08 1.22 -1.06
CA LEU A 11 -1.05 1.24 -1.99
C LEU A 11 -1.76 2.61 -2.00
N LYS A 12 -1.88 3.26 -0.83
CA LYS A 12 -2.49 4.59 -0.75
C LYS A 12 -1.62 5.67 -1.39
N LEU A 13 -0.31 5.63 -1.19
CA LEU A 13 0.62 6.55 -1.85
C LEU A 13 0.60 6.41 -3.38
N LEU A 14 0.53 5.17 -3.88
CA LEU A 14 0.36 4.89 -5.30
C LEU A 14 -0.97 5.42 -5.84
N GLN A 15 -2.07 5.23 -5.10
CA GLN A 15 -3.39 5.76 -5.48
C GLN A 15 -3.40 7.30 -5.56
N GLU A 16 -2.77 7.98 -4.61
CA GLU A 16 -2.82 9.45 -4.49
C GLU A 16 -1.81 10.18 -5.38
N GLN A 17 -0.63 9.59 -5.62
CA GLN A 17 0.50 10.26 -6.27
C GLN A 17 1.02 9.56 -7.53
N GLY A 18 0.54 8.34 -7.84
CA GLY A 18 0.96 7.56 -9.01
C GLY A 18 2.36 6.92 -8.89
N ALA A 19 3.17 7.31 -7.91
CA ALA A 19 4.45 6.69 -7.61
C ALA A 19 4.73 6.72 -6.09
N PRO A 20 5.19 5.61 -5.48
CA PRO A 20 5.51 5.57 -4.07
C PRO A 20 6.89 6.20 -3.85
N ASN A 21 6.94 7.41 -3.29
CA ASN A 21 8.20 8.00 -2.87
C ASN A 21 8.61 7.42 -1.51
N PHE A 22 9.76 6.74 -1.46
CA PHE A 22 10.33 6.14 -0.25
C PHE A 22 10.46 7.10 0.94
N ARG A 23 10.66 8.40 0.67
CA ARG A 23 10.73 9.43 1.72
C ARG A 23 9.41 9.64 2.46
N GLN A 24 8.28 9.24 1.88
CA GLN A 24 6.93 9.43 2.45
C GLN A 24 6.43 8.20 3.22
N THR A 25 7.05 7.04 3.03
CA THR A 25 6.71 5.83 3.78
C THR A 25 7.39 5.79 5.14
N GLY A 26 8.50 6.52 5.30
CA GLY A 26 9.35 6.44 6.50
C GLY A 26 10.06 5.09 6.65
N MET A 27 10.02 4.23 5.62
CA MET A 27 10.71 2.96 5.54
C MET A 27 12.09 3.13 4.90
N ASP A 28 13.01 2.24 5.25
CA ASP A 28 14.24 2.06 4.50
C ASP A 28 13.93 1.65 3.05
N GLU A 29 14.76 2.11 2.12
CA GLU A 29 14.58 1.85 0.69
C GLU A 29 14.56 0.35 0.37
N ARG A 30 15.34 -0.45 1.10
CA ARG A 30 15.39 -1.92 0.94
C ARG A 30 14.08 -2.57 1.38
N ASP A 31 13.54 -2.14 2.51
CA ASP A 31 12.27 -2.66 3.02
C ASP A 31 11.11 -2.27 2.11
N LEU A 32 11.14 -1.05 1.56
CA LEU A 32 10.18 -0.62 0.55
C LEU A 32 10.29 -1.47 -0.73
N ALA A 33 11.50 -1.75 -1.21
CA ALA A 33 11.69 -2.57 -2.40
C ALA A 33 11.17 -4.01 -2.20
N VAL A 34 11.40 -4.59 -1.02
CA VAL A 34 10.88 -5.91 -0.65
C VAL A 34 9.36 -5.89 -0.55
N ALA A 35 8.79 -4.88 0.12
CA ALA A 35 7.34 -4.72 0.21
C ALA A 35 6.71 -4.55 -1.17
N LEU A 36 7.23 -3.65 -2.02
CA LEU A 36 6.76 -3.46 -3.39
C LEU A 36 6.79 -4.77 -4.18
N LYS A 37 7.87 -5.54 -4.10
CA LYS A 37 7.97 -6.83 -4.76
C LYS A 37 6.83 -7.77 -4.33
N HIS A 38 6.59 -7.90 -3.02
CA HIS A 38 5.51 -8.74 -2.52
C HIS A 38 4.12 -8.24 -2.93
N ILE A 39 3.92 -6.93 -3.00
CA ILE A 39 2.64 -6.32 -3.40
C ILE A 39 2.38 -6.52 -4.91
N VAL A 40 3.43 -6.50 -5.76
CA VAL A 40 3.36 -6.91 -7.18
C VAL A 40 3.05 -8.40 -7.30
N GLU A 41 3.77 -9.26 -6.56
CA GLU A 41 3.55 -10.71 -6.57
C GLU A 41 2.15 -11.10 -6.09
N ALA A 42 1.58 -10.34 -5.14
CA ALA A 42 0.21 -10.50 -4.67
C ALA A 42 -0.84 -9.94 -5.65
N GLY A 43 -0.41 -9.23 -6.70
CA GLY A 43 -1.29 -8.67 -7.74
C GLY A 43 -2.07 -7.44 -7.28
N TYR A 44 -1.65 -6.74 -6.22
CA TYR A 44 -2.29 -5.49 -5.78
C TYR A 44 -1.82 -4.26 -6.58
N ILE A 45 -0.67 -4.36 -7.25
CA ILE A 45 -0.16 -3.41 -8.24
C ILE A 45 0.16 -4.14 -9.54
N ASP A 46 0.07 -3.41 -10.64
CA ASP A 46 0.40 -3.93 -11.96
C ASP A 46 1.89 -4.27 -12.09
N SER A 47 2.23 -4.99 -13.16
CA SER A 47 3.61 -5.39 -13.45
C SER A 47 4.56 -4.21 -13.70
N SER A 48 4.02 -3.00 -13.90
CA SER A 48 4.82 -1.77 -14.04
C SER A 48 5.15 -1.13 -12.69
N GLY A 49 4.51 -1.59 -11.60
CA GLY A 49 4.67 -1.04 -10.25
C GLY A 49 4.08 0.36 -10.07
N SER A 50 3.26 0.83 -11.03
CA SER A 50 2.77 2.21 -11.09
C SER A 50 1.25 2.29 -10.92
N GLY A 51 0.52 1.25 -11.34
CA GLY A 51 -0.93 1.20 -11.27
C GLY A 51 -1.42 0.28 -10.16
N VAL A 52 -2.30 0.79 -9.29
CA VAL A 52 -3.03 -0.05 -8.31
C VAL A 52 -4.08 -0.85 -9.07
N THR A 53 -4.10 -2.17 -8.87
CA THR A 53 -5.11 -3.05 -9.49
C THR A 53 -6.43 -2.99 -8.72
N GLN A 54 -7.48 -3.59 -9.27
CA GLN A 54 -8.75 -3.73 -8.54
C GLN A 54 -8.58 -4.45 -7.20
N ALA A 55 -7.72 -5.48 -7.14
CA ALA A 55 -7.43 -6.18 -5.90
C ALA A 55 -6.76 -5.26 -4.85
N GLY A 56 -5.88 -4.36 -5.29
CA GLY A 56 -5.26 -3.36 -4.42
C GLY A 56 -6.28 -2.33 -3.89
N LEU A 57 -7.22 -1.89 -4.73
CA LEU A 57 -8.31 -1.00 -4.34
C LEU A 57 -9.26 -1.66 -3.32
N ASP A 58 -9.57 -2.94 -3.53
CA ASP A 58 -10.39 -3.73 -2.61
C ASP A 58 -9.68 -3.91 -1.26
N TYR A 59 -8.35 -4.11 -1.27
CA TYR A 59 -7.53 -4.16 -0.07
C TYR A 59 -7.59 -2.84 0.71
N ILE A 60 -7.39 -1.69 0.03
CA ILE A 60 -7.49 -0.34 0.64
C ILE A 60 -8.86 -0.19 1.29
N THR A 61 -9.93 -0.44 0.53
CA THR A 61 -11.32 -0.25 1.00
C THR A 61 -11.63 -1.17 2.19
N GLY A 62 -11.19 -2.43 2.13
CA GLY A 62 -11.36 -3.39 3.22
C GLY A 62 -10.58 -3.00 4.47
N TYR A 63 -9.37 -2.48 4.31
CA TYR A 63 -8.54 -1.97 5.41
C TYR A 63 -9.18 -0.74 6.05
N GLU A 64 -9.62 0.24 5.27
CA GLU A 64 -10.30 1.45 5.76
C GLU A 64 -11.57 1.10 6.54
N ARG A 65 -12.39 0.15 6.04
CA ARG A 65 -13.58 -0.33 6.77
C ARG A 65 -13.22 -0.92 8.14
N ARG A 66 -12.26 -1.85 8.20
CA ARG A 66 -11.84 -2.48 9.46
C ARG A 66 -11.19 -1.49 10.42
N SER A 67 -10.39 -0.57 9.89
CA SER A 67 -9.72 0.46 10.68
C SER A 67 -10.70 1.50 11.23
N ASN A 68 -11.83 1.72 10.56
CA ASN A 68 -12.90 2.60 11.04
C ASN A 68 -13.83 1.90 12.04
N ASP A 69 -14.05 0.60 11.89
CA ASP A 69 -14.82 -0.25 12.82
C ASP A 69 -14.11 -0.40 14.18
N SER A 70 -12.76 -0.41 14.18
CA SER A 70 -11.95 -0.50 15.40
C SER A 70 -11.92 0.78 16.27
N ARG A 71 -12.75 1.79 15.95
CA ARG A 71 -12.80 3.10 16.62
C ARG A 71 -14.10 3.37 17.37
N ASP A 72 -15.09 2.47 17.29
CA ASP A 72 -16.37 2.58 18.02
C ASP A 72 -16.35 1.75 19.31
#